data_AF-A0A7S2FLA9-F1
#
_entry.id   AF-A0A7S2FLA9-F1
#
_cell.length_a   1.000
_cell.length_b   1.000
_cell.length_c   1.000
_cell.angle_alpha   90.00
_cell.angle_beta   90.00
_cell.angle_gamma   90.00
#
_symmetry.space_group_name_H-M   'P 1'
#
loop_
_entity.id
_entity.type
_entity.pdbx_description
1 polymer ?
#
loop_
_entity_poly.entity_id
_entity_poly.type
_entity_poly.pdbx_seq_one_letter_code
_entity_poly.pdbx_strand_id
1 'polypeptide(L)'
;IGMISTSCVCFVWLKGQSRHNEGKSVKWSGFLQLFSWVLLNVVGGIVAERAYKSGTRPFYVQKVAEDFGHLLISVVMLLIIVPRFKPDENVCDRDRRPGGFFDSWDIRTVVIVFFLVVDAWISNLVLKEFSSVTRSVAKAFAIAVVYITSFTYAKDRRKDFGLTLAAALVIQSSLLFGFVR
;
A
#
# COMPACT_ATOMS: atom_id res chain seq x y z
N ILE A 1 -9.90 4.37 -5.01
CA ILE A 1 -9.11 5.14 -4.01
C ILE A 1 -9.88 5.30 -2.70
N GLY A 2 -11.08 5.90 -2.71
CA GLY A 2 -11.97 5.86 -1.55
C GLY A 2 -12.20 4.44 -1.00
N MET A 3 -12.19 3.41 -1.86
CA MET A 3 -12.28 1.99 -1.47
C MET A 3 -11.04 1.45 -0.74
N ILE A 4 -9.83 1.86 -1.12
CA ILE A 4 -8.59 1.40 -0.47
C ILE A 4 -8.45 2.10 0.88
N SER A 5 -8.76 3.39 0.95
CA SER A 5 -8.75 4.11 2.22
C SER A 5 -9.86 3.65 3.16
N THR A 6 -11.09 3.41 2.68
CA THR A 6 -12.14 2.79 3.51
C THR A 6 -11.74 1.40 3.99
N SER A 7 -11.00 0.61 3.20
CA SER A 7 -10.44 -0.65 3.67
C SER A 7 -9.41 -0.45 4.79
N CYS A 8 -8.54 0.57 4.70
CA CYS A 8 -7.60 0.92 5.75
C CYS A 8 -8.29 1.49 7.00
N VAL A 9 -9.36 2.27 6.84
CA VAL A 9 -10.19 2.79 7.93
C VAL A 9 -10.92 1.65 8.64
N CYS A 10 -11.57 0.77 7.89
CA CYS A 10 -12.20 -0.43 8.40
C CYS A 10 -11.17 -1.32 9.11
N PHE A 11 -9.96 -1.40 8.55
CA PHE A 11 -8.85 -2.15 9.14
C PHE A 11 -8.44 -1.58 10.51
N VAL A 12 -8.26 -0.26 10.61
CA VAL A 12 -7.90 0.42 11.85
C VAL A 12 -9.04 0.31 12.87
N TRP A 13 -10.28 0.43 12.42
CA TRP A 13 -11.48 0.33 13.26
C TRP A 13 -11.63 -1.07 13.88
N LEU A 14 -11.52 -2.12 13.07
CA LEU A 14 -11.59 -3.51 13.55
C LEU A 14 -10.38 -3.91 14.39
N LYS A 15 -9.17 -3.43 14.05
CA LYS A 15 -7.95 -3.69 14.85
C LYS A 15 -8.03 -3.01 16.23
N GLY A 16 -8.64 -1.83 16.31
CA GLY A 16 -8.93 -1.14 17.57
C GLY A 16 -9.80 -1.97 18.51
N GLN A 17 -10.83 -2.64 17.99
CA GLN A 17 -11.68 -3.53 18.78
C GLN A 17 -10.98 -4.83 19.21
N SER A 18 -10.08 -5.37 18.36
CA SER A 18 -9.47 -6.68 18.63
C SER A 18 -8.48 -6.68 19.81
N ARG A 19 -7.88 -5.52 20.15
CA ARG A 19 -6.97 -5.37 21.30
C ARG A 19 -7.64 -5.58 22.65
N HIS A 20 -8.96 -5.46 22.74
CA HIS A 20 -9.64 -5.64 24.03
C HIS A 20 -9.93 -7.12 24.38
N ASN A 21 -9.75 -8.04 23.42
CA ASN A 21 -10.00 -9.47 23.59
C ASN A 21 -8.69 -10.27 23.47
N GLU A 22 -7.82 -10.19 24.48
CA GLU A 22 -6.65 -11.06 24.64
C GLU A 22 -7.08 -12.45 25.11
N GLY A 23 -7.50 -13.32 24.18
CA GLY A 23 -7.92 -14.68 24.48
C GLY A 23 -7.86 -15.60 23.27
N LYS A 24 -6.65 -16.11 22.97
CA LYS A 24 -6.22 -17.34 22.26
C LYS A 24 -7.03 -17.97 21.09
N SER A 25 -8.04 -17.34 20.51
CA SER A 25 -8.66 -17.82 19.27
C SER A 25 -8.05 -17.10 18.06
N VAL A 26 -7.62 -17.85 17.04
CA VAL A 26 -7.25 -17.29 15.73
C VAL A 26 -8.50 -16.62 15.17
N LYS A 27 -8.62 -15.31 15.39
CA LYS A 27 -9.84 -14.58 15.09
C LYS A 27 -10.01 -14.51 13.57
N TRP A 28 -11.00 -15.25 13.05
CA TRP A 28 -11.52 -15.14 11.68
C TRP A 28 -11.69 -13.69 11.19
N SER A 29 -11.89 -12.76 12.12
CA SER A 29 -11.87 -11.31 11.89
C SER A 29 -10.64 -10.83 11.10
N GLY A 30 -9.43 -11.29 11.43
CA GLY A 30 -8.22 -10.89 10.71
C GLY A 30 -8.20 -11.39 9.26
N PHE A 31 -8.69 -12.62 9.03
CA PHE A 31 -8.79 -13.19 7.69
C PHE A 31 -9.83 -12.47 6.84
N LEU A 32 -11.03 -12.21 7.39
CA LEU A 32 -12.08 -11.44 6.71
C LEU A 32 -11.60 -10.04 6.33
N GLN A 33 -10.83 -9.42 7.21
CA GLN A 33 -10.26 -8.08 6.99
C GLN A 33 -9.21 -8.08 5.87
N LEU A 34 -8.31 -9.07 5.84
CA LEU A 34 -7.38 -9.25 4.73
C LEU A 34 -8.11 -9.51 3.41
N PHE A 35 -9.13 -10.38 3.43
CA PHE A 35 -9.93 -10.69 2.25
C PHE A 35 -10.66 -9.46 1.71
N SER A 36 -11.31 -8.69 2.59
CA SER A 36 -11.97 -7.43 2.24
C SER A 36 -10.99 -6.41 1.66
N TRP A 37 -9.80 -6.29 2.25
CA TRP A 37 -8.74 -5.42 1.75
C TRP A 37 -8.27 -5.83 0.35
N VAL A 38 -8.08 -7.13 0.09
CA VAL A 38 -7.72 -7.63 -1.25
C VAL A 38 -8.82 -7.31 -2.27
N LEU A 39 -10.09 -7.58 -1.95
CA LEU A 39 -11.20 -7.27 -2.85
C LEU A 39 -11.27 -5.77 -3.18
N LEU A 40 -11.17 -4.91 -2.18
CA LEU A 40 -11.23 -3.46 -2.36
C LEU A 40 -10.04 -2.93 -3.16
N ASN A 41 -8.85 -3.53 -3.03
CA ASN A 41 -7.71 -3.22 -3.89
C ASN A 41 -7.95 -3.62 -5.34
N VAL A 42 -8.48 -4.81 -5.60
CA VAL A 42 -8.78 -5.27 -6.97
C VAL A 42 -9.83 -4.37 -7.63
N VAL A 43 -10.96 -4.13 -6.94
CA VAL A 43 -12.01 -3.24 -7.46
C VAL A 43 -11.49 -1.82 -7.65
N GLY A 44 -10.69 -1.32 -6.70
CA GLY A 44 -10.02 -0.02 -6.80
C GLY A 44 -9.12 0.09 -8.03
N GLY A 45 -8.36 -0.96 -8.33
CA GLY A 45 -7.50 -1.04 -9.52
C GLY A 45 -8.29 -1.01 -10.83
N ILE A 46 -9.37 -1.80 -10.93
CA ILE A 46 -10.22 -1.85 -12.11
C ILE A 46 -10.93 -0.51 -12.35
N VAL A 47 -11.46 0.11 -11.29
CA VAL A 47 -12.11 1.43 -11.38
C VAL A 47 -11.11 2.51 -11.79
N ALA A 48 -9.90 2.50 -11.24
CA ALA A 48 -8.84 3.42 -11.65
C ALA A 48 -8.48 3.22 -13.13
N GLU A 49 -8.29 1.98 -13.58
CA GLU A 49 -8.01 1.67 -14.98
C GLU A 49 -9.11 2.18 -15.92
N ARG A 50 -10.38 1.96 -15.58
CA ARG A 50 -11.52 2.49 -16.35
C ARG A 50 -11.53 4.01 -16.36
N ALA A 51 -11.25 4.67 -15.23
CA ALA A 51 -11.19 6.12 -15.15
C ALA A 51 -10.07 6.70 -16.04
N TYR A 52 -8.89 6.06 -16.04
CA TYR A 52 -7.77 6.47 -16.88
C TYR A 52 -8.01 6.26 -18.38
N LYS A 53 -8.69 5.18 -18.77
CA LYS A 53 -8.93 4.82 -20.18
C LYS A 53 -10.15 5.49 -20.79
N SER A 54 -11.14 5.89 -20.00
CA SER A 54 -12.39 6.50 -20.50
C SER A 54 -12.30 8.00 -20.79
N GLY A 55 -11.30 8.70 -20.24
CA GLY A 55 -11.18 10.14 -20.38
C GLY A 55 -10.29 10.57 -21.55
N THR A 56 -10.75 11.54 -22.34
CA THR A 56 -9.91 12.30 -23.29
C THR A 56 -9.02 13.34 -22.62
N ARG A 57 -9.19 13.54 -21.30
CA ARG A 57 -8.41 14.51 -20.53
C ARG A 57 -6.94 14.10 -20.46
N PRO A 58 -6.00 15.05 -20.52
CA PRO A 58 -4.59 14.72 -20.42
C PRO A 58 -4.23 14.14 -19.05
N PHE A 59 -3.23 13.27 -19.02
CA PHE A 59 -2.85 12.45 -17.87
C PHE A 59 -2.59 13.28 -16.60
N TYR A 60 -1.91 14.42 -16.72
CA TYR A 60 -1.57 15.26 -15.58
C TYR A 60 -2.80 15.78 -14.83
N VAL A 61 -3.89 16.13 -15.52
CA VAL A 61 -5.13 16.61 -14.88
C VAL A 61 -5.79 15.48 -14.10
N GLN A 62 -5.84 14.28 -14.69
CA GLN A 62 -6.39 13.11 -14.02
C GLN A 62 -5.57 12.74 -12.79
N LYS A 63 -4.23 12.83 -12.88
CA LYS A 63 -3.30 12.55 -11.78
C LYS A 63 -3.45 13.53 -10.63
N VAL A 64 -3.51 14.83 -10.90
CA VAL A 64 -3.69 15.85 -9.84
C VAL A 64 -5.02 15.66 -9.12
N ALA A 65 -6.11 15.35 -9.86
CA ALA A 65 -7.40 15.07 -9.25
C ALA A 65 -7.36 13.81 -8.36
N GLU A 66 -6.63 12.78 -8.80
CA GLU A 66 -6.37 11.57 -8.01
C GLU A 66 -5.62 11.90 -6.70
N ASP A 67 -4.51 12.62 -6.81
CA ASP A 67 -3.64 12.97 -5.68
C ASP A 67 -4.35 13.90 -4.69
N PHE A 68 -5.20 14.80 -5.16
CA PHE A 68 -6.04 15.63 -4.31
C PHE A 68 -7.02 14.78 -3.49
N GLY A 69 -7.62 13.74 -4.10
CA GLY A 69 -8.43 12.77 -3.39
C GLY A 69 -7.65 12.01 -2.31
N HIS A 70 -6.41 11.61 -2.62
CA HIS A 70 -5.51 10.97 -1.65
C HIS A 70 -5.18 11.90 -0.49
N LEU A 71 -4.89 13.17 -0.77
CA LEU A 71 -4.56 14.16 0.23
C LEU A 71 -5.74 14.38 1.18
N LEU A 72 -6.93 14.60 0.64
CA LEU A 72 -8.14 14.83 1.45
C LEU A 72 -8.42 13.64 2.38
N ILE A 73 -8.35 12.43 1.85
CA ILE A 73 -8.54 11.20 2.63
C ILE A 73 -7.46 11.06 3.70
N SER A 74 -6.19 11.34 3.38
CA SER A 74 -5.07 11.25 4.31
C SER A 74 -5.22 12.26 5.45
N VAL A 75 -5.66 13.48 5.14
CA VAL A 75 -5.95 14.53 6.13
C VAL A 75 -7.09 14.10 7.06
N VAL A 76 -8.19 13.57 6.52
CA VAL A 76 -9.31 13.05 7.34
C VAL A 76 -8.84 11.89 8.23
N MET A 77 -8.05 10.97 7.69
CA MET A 77 -7.49 9.86 8.46
C MET A 77 -6.62 10.36 9.61
N LEU A 78 -5.73 11.32 9.33
CA LEU A 78 -4.79 11.87 10.30
C LEU A 78 -5.48 12.69 11.39
N LEU A 79 -6.43 13.55 11.02
CA LEU A 79 -7.04 14.51 11.95
C LEU A 79 -8.24 13.96 12.70
N ILE A 80 -9.02 13.06 12.10
CA ILE A 80 -10.28 12.57 12.70
C ILE A 80 -10.10 11.15 13.23
N ILE A 81 -9.47 10.27 12.46
CA ILE A 81 -9.48 8.83 12.75
C ILE A 81 -8.37 8.48 13.75
N VAL A 82 -7.12 8.90 13.51
CA VAL A 82 -5.99 8.58 14.40
C VAL A 82 -6.24 8.99 15.86
N PRO A 83 -6.70 10.23 16.18
CA PRO A 83 -6.92 10.63 17.57
C PRO A 83 -8.01 9.82 18.28
N ARG A 84 -8.98 9.27 17.54
CA ARG A 84 -10.04 8.42 18.10
C ARG A 84 -9.54 7.05 18.54
N PHE A 85 -8.50 6.52 17.90
CA PHE A 85 -7.92 5.20 18.23
C PHE A 85 -6.73 5.29 19.16
N LYS A 86 -5.96 6.37 19.06
CA LYS A 86 -4.75 6.61 19.84
C LYS A 86 -4.71 8.08 20.21
N PRO A 87 -5.37 8.47 21.32
CA PRO A 87 -5.38 9.86 21.76
C PRO A 87 -3.96 10.41 22.02
N ASP A 88 -3.01 9.54 22.37
CA ASP A 88 -1.60 9.91 22.59
C ASP A 88 -0.83 10.27 21.31
N GLU A 89 -1.32 9.87 20.13
CA GLU A 89 -0.72 10.19 18.83
C GLU A 89 -1.42 11.39 18.16
N ASN A 90 -2.17 12.20 18.92
CA ASN A 90 -2.88 13.34 18.37
C ASN A 90 -1.90 14.41 17.84
N VAL A 91 -1.92 14.63 16.53
CA VAL A 91 -1.04 15.58 15.82
C VAL A 91 -1.30 17.02 16.24
N CYS A 92 -2.51 17.32 16.73
CA CYS A 92 -2.88 18.67 17.17
C CYS A 92 -2.37 19.02 18.57
N ASP A 93 -1.86 18.05 19.33
CA ASP A 93 -1.31 18.29 20.68
C ASP A 93 0.12 18.83 20.58
N ARG A 94 0.23 20.16 20.47
CA ARG A 94 1.50 20.87 20.31
C ARG A 94 2.39 20.76 21.55
N ASP A 95 1.81 20.57 22.72
CA ASP A 95 2.56 20.49 23.99
C ASP A 95 3.36 19.18 24.07
N ARG A 96 2.85 18.09 23.48
CA ARG A 96 3.53 16.80 23.44
C ARG A 96 4.52 16.65 22.27
N ARG A 97 4.35 17.39 21.17
CA ARG A 97 5.20 17.32 19.97
C ARG A 97 5.59 18.71 19.46
N PRO A 98 6.67 19.32 19.98
CA PRO A 98 7.07 20.66 19.57
C PRO A 98 7.48 20.73 18.09
N GLY A 99 7.92 19.63 17.48
CA GLY A 99 8.25 19.56 16.04
C GLY A 99 7.04 19.37 15.12
N GLY A 100 5.83 19.20 15.67
CA GLY A 100 4.61 19.01 14.90
C GLY A 100 4.63 17.76 14.01
N PHE A 101 4.10 17.87 12.79
CA PHE A 101 4.01 16.75 11.84
C PHE A 101 5.37 16.24 11.34
N PHE A 102 6.37 17.12 11.31
CA PHE A 102 7.72 16.81 10.82
C PHE A 102 8.68 16.41 11.95
N ASP A 103 8.18 16.30 13.19
CA ASP A 103 8.95 15.79 14.31
C ASP A 103 9.35 14.34 14.00
N SER A 104 10.64 14.03 14.03
CA SER A 104 11.24 12.73 13.61
C SER A 104 11.41 12.49 12.09
N TRP A 105 11.37 13.53 11.25
CA TRP A 105 11.75 13.35 9.84
C TRP A 105 13.27 13.28 9.66
N ASP A 106 13.80 12.05 9.64
CA ASP A 106 15.17 11.79 9.21
C ASP A 106 15.33 11.89 7.69
N ILE A 107 16.57 12.13 7.23
CA ILE A 107 16.93 12.09 5.80
C ILE A 107 16.50 10.78 5.12
N ARG A 108 16.50 9.67 5.86
CA ARG A 108 16.06 8.35 5.39
C ARG A 108 14.56 8.35 5.05
N THR A 109 13.75 8.98 5.89
CA THR A 109 12.30 9.12 5.67
C THR A 109 12.03 9.95 4.43
N VAL A 110 12.75 11.06 4.26
CA VAL A 110 12.64 11.91 3.05
C VAL A 110 12.95 11.11 1.78
N VAL A 111 14.03 10.32 1.80
CA VAL A 111 14.41 9.47 0.66
C VAL A 111 13.33 8.43 0.36
N ILE A 112 12.77 7.76 1.38
CA ILE A 112 11.68 6.79 1.21
C ILE A 112 10.45 7.47 0.60
N VAL A 113 10.04 8.63 1.12
CA VAL A 113 8.89 9.39 0.60
C VAL A 113 9.11 9.77 -0.86
N PHE A 114 10.31 10.23 -1.21
CA PHE A 114 10.67 10.55 -2.59
C PHE A 114 10.51 9.34 -3.52
N PHE A 115 11.05 8.18 -3.14
CA PHE A 115 10.90 6.94 -3.92
C PHE A 115 9.43 6.50 -4.03
N LEU A 116 8.63 6.67 -2.98
CA LEU A 116 7.19 6.36 -3.03
C LEU A 116 6.43 7.28 -3.98
N VAL A 117 6.79 8.57 -4.05
CA VAL A 117 6.21 9.51 -5.01
C VAL A 117 6.56 9.09 -6.44
N VAL A 118 7.82 8.75 -6.69
CA VAL A 118 8.27 8.26 -8.01
C VAL A 118 7.58 6.93 -8.38
N ASP A 119 7.50 5.96 -7.46
CA ASP A 119 6.76 4.70 -7.70
C ASP A 119 5.31 4.98 -8.06
N ALA A 120 4.63 5.86 -7.31
CA ALA A 120 3.23 6.20 -7.57
C ALA A 120 3.03 6.83 -8.95
N TRP A 121 3.94 7.71 -9.38
CA TRP A 121 3.91 8.32 -10.70
C TRP A 121 4.12 7.30 -11.83
N ILE A 122 5.17 6.49 -11.74
CA ILE A 122 5.47 5.45 -12.73
C ILE A 122 4.34 4.42 -12.78
N SER A 123 3.82 4.00 -11.62
CA SER A 123 2.68 3.08 -11.54
C SER A 123 1.45 3.58 -12.30
N ASN A 124 1.13 4.86 -12.16
CA ASN A 124 -0.05 5.44 -12.81
C ASN A 124 0.18 5.63 -14.31
N LEU A 125 1.41 5.94 -14.72
CA LEU A 125 1.80 5.96 -16.14
C LEU A 125 1.67 4.56 -16.76
N VAL A 126 2.16 3.52 -16.06
CA VAL A 126 2.01 2.12 -16.48
C VAL A 126 0.53 1.71 -16.54
N LEU A 127 -0.32 2.16 -15.62
CA LEU A 127 -1.77 1.88 -15.69
C LEU A 127 -2.45 2.48 -16.91
N LYS A 128 -1.96 3.63 -17.38
CA LYS A 128 -2.52 4.31 -18.54
C LYS A 128 -2.25 3.52 -19.82
N GLU A 129 -1.00 3.08 -19.99
CA GLU A 129 -0.55 2.38 -21.20
C GLU A 129 -0.83 0.87 -21.16
N PHE A 130 -0.77 0.26 -19.97
CA PHE A 130 -0.93 -1.19 -19.79
C PHE A 130 -2.21 -1.55 -19.04
N SER A 131 -2.40 -2.83 -18.72
CA SER A 131 -3.50 -3.28 -17.87
C SER A 131 -3.08 -3.27 -16.39
N SER A 132 -4.07 -3.18 -15.49
CA SER A 132 -3.86 -3.34 -14.04
C SER A 132 -3.18 -4.67 -13.68
N VAL A 133 -3.36 -5.70 -14.49
CA VAL A 133 -2.70 -7.00 -14.33
C VAL A 133 -1.19 -6.88 -14.57
N THR A 134 -0.75 -6.22 -15.64
CA THR A 134 0.68 -6.00 -15.93
C THR A 134 1.37 -5.26 -14.80
N ARG A 135 0.72 -4.23 -14.24
CA ARG A 135 1.22 -3.53 -13.05
C ARG A 135 1.43 -4.47 -11.86
N SER A 136 0.46 -5.36 -11.61
CA SER A 136 0.51 -6.30 -10.48
C SER A 136 1.65 -7.30 -10.64
N VAL A 137 1.83 -7.83 -11.86
CA VAL A 137 2.94 -8.71 -12.21
C VAL A 137 4.30 -8.02 -12.05
N ALA A 138 4.44 -6.78 -12.54
CA ALA A 138 5.67 -6.01 -12.39
C ALA A 138 6.02 -5.77 -10.91
N LYS A 139 5.03 -5.46 -10.05
CA LYS A 139 5.25 -5.33 -8.61
C LYS A 139 5.66 -6.65 -7.96
N ALA A 140 5.03 -7.75 -8.35
CA ALA A 140 5.38 -9.07 -7.83
C ALA A 140 6.83 -9.46 -8.21
N PHE A 141 7.22 -9.18 -9.45
CA PHE A 141 8.60 -9.35 -9.90
C PHE A 141 9.58 -8.47 -9.13
N ALA A 142 9.28 -7.17 -8.93
CA ALA A 142 10.12 -6.27 -8.16
C ALA A 142 10.35 -6.77 -6.71
N ILE A 143 9.30 -7.29 -6.06
CA ILE A 143 9.40 -7.90 -4.73
C ILE A 143 10.33 -9.12 -4.76
N ALA A 144 10.22 -9.98 -5.78
CA ALA A 144 11.09 -11.14 -5.92
C ALA A 144 12.57 -10.74 -6.11
N VAL A 145 12.83 -9.69 -6.89
CA VAL A 145 14.19 -9.13 -7.05
C VAL A 145 14.73 -8.61 -5.72
N VAL A 146 13.94 -7.78 -5.00
CA VAL A 146 14.32 -7.28 -3.68
C VAL A 146 14.62 -8.43 -2.71
N TYR A 147 13.82 -9.50 -2.76
CA TYR A 147 14.05 -10.68 -1.95
C TYR A 147 15.36 -11.38 -2.30
N ILE A 148 15.67 -11.59 -3.59
CA ILE A 148 16.93 -12.18 -4.03
C ILE A 148 18.12 -11.30 -3.60
N THR A 149 18.03 -9.98 -3.80
CA THR A 149 19.08 -9.04 -3.37
C THR A 149 19.26 -9.04 -1.86
N SER A 150 18.18 -9.11 -1.09
CA SER A 150 18.24 -9.23 0.37
C SER A 150 18.91 -10.54 0.77
N PHE A 151 18.62 -11.65 0.08
CA PHE A 151 19.22 -12.95 0.36
C PHE A 151 20.71 -13.00 0.03
N THR A 152 21.16 -12.32 -1.04
CA THR A 152 22.58 -12.26 -1.39
C THR A 152 23.37 -11.34 -0.46
N TYR A 153 22.75 -10.28 0.05
CA TYR A 153 23.41 -9.29 0.91
C TYR A 153 23.36 -9.64 2.41
N ALA A 154 22.27 -10.25 2.88
CA ALA A 154 22.17 -10.71 4.25
C ALA A 154 23.07 -11.94 4.44
N LYS A 155 24.25 -11.71 5.05
CA LYS A 155 25.24 -12.75 5.37
C LYS A 155 24.74 -13.77 6.42
N ASP A 156 23.50 -13.67 6.87
CA ASP A 156 22.98 -14.38 8.04
C ASP A 156 22.13 -15.62 7.70
N ARG A 157 22.32 -16.66 8.51
CA ARG A 157 22.37 -18.06 8.07
C ARG A 157 21.10 -18.87 8.37
N ARG A 158 19.91 -18.31 8.14
CA ARG A 158 18.66 -19.09 8.14
C ARG A 158 17.97 -18.99 6.78
N LYS A 159 18.23 -19.99 5.95
CA LYS A 159 17.57 -20.15 4.66
C LYS A 159 16.16 -20.68 4.90
N ASP A 160 15.19 -19.80 5.02
CA ASP A 160 13.78 -20.22 5.02
C ASP A 160 13.41 -20.62 3.59
N PHE A 161 13.50 -21.93 3.33
CA PHE A 161 13.22 -22.54 2.02
C PHE A 161 11.83 -22.16 1.47
N GLY A 162 10.86 -21.97 2.36
CA GLY A 162 9.50 -21.52 2.01
C GLY A 162 9.47 -20.15 1.35
N LEU A 163 10.27 -19.17 1.82
CA LEU A 163 10.31 -17.85 1.19
C LEU A 163 11.02 -17.88 -0.16
N THR A 164 12.09 -18.69 -0.32
CA THR A 164 12.74 -18.86 -1.63
C THR A 164 11.81 -19.50 -2.66
N LEU A 165 10.99 -20.47 -2.23
CA LEU A 165 10.02 -21.14 -3.11
C LEU A 165 8.86 -20.20 -3.49
N ALA A 166 8.37 -19.40 -2.55
CA ALA A 166 7.38 -18.36 -2.84
C ALA A 166 7.90 -17.32 -3.84
N ALA A 167 9.15 -16.87 -3.68
CA ALA A 167 9.78 -15.95 -4.63
C ALA A 167 9.94 -16.57 -6.03
N ALA A 168 10.35 -17.84 -6.12
CA ALA A 168 10.45 -18.56 -7.38
C ALA A 168 9.10 -18.71 -8.09
N LEU A 169 8.03 -19.04 -7.34
CA LEU A 169 6.67 -19.14 -7.88
C LEU A 169 6.15 -17.79 -8.40
N VAL A 170 6.49 -16.69 -7.73
CA VAL A 170 6.14 -15.34 -8.19
C VAL A 170 6.85 -15.01 -9.50
N ILE A 171 8.13 -15.34 -9.63
CA ILE A 171 8.90 -15.15 -10.88
C ILE A 171 8.32 -16.00 -12.00
N GLN A 172 8.04 -17.29 -11.74
CA GLN A 172 7.47 -18.20 -12.73
C GLN A 172 6.10 -17.71 -13.21
N SER A 173 5.23 -17.28 -12.31
CA SER A 173 3.91 -16.72 -12.65
C SER A 173 4.03 -15.46 -13.50
N SER A 174 5.03 -14.62 -13.22
CA SER A 174 5.29 -13.38 -13.97
C SER A 174 5.78 -13.65 -15.39
N LEU A 175 6.67 -14.65 -15.56
CA LEU A 175 7.17 -15.07 -16.87
C LEU A 175 6.06 -15.70 -17.72
N LEU A 176 5.25 -16.58 -17.12
CA LEU A 176 4.16 -17.26 -17.82
C LEU A 176 3.11 -16.25 -18.33
N PHE A 177 2.82 -15.22 -17.54
CA PHE A 177 1.96 -14.11 -17.97
C PHE A 177 2.57 -13.29 -19.12
N GLY A 178 3.90 -13.15 -19.17
CA GLY A 178 4.61 -12.47 -20.25
C GLY A 178 4.58 -13.23 -21.58
N PHE A 179 4.54 -14.57 -21.56
CA PHE A 179 4.55 -15.42 -22.76
C PHE A 179 3.18 -15.63 -23.40
N VAL A 180 2.08 -15.45 -22.65
CA VAL A 180 0.71 -15.71 -23.13
C VAL A 180 0.13 -14.52 -23.91
N ARG A 181 0.87 -13.40 -24.00
CA ARG A 181 0.43 -12.16 -24.63
C ARG A 181 1.16 -11.90 -25.93
#